data_AF-A0A916DTX9-F1
#
_entry.id   AF-A0A916DTX9-F1
#
_cell.length_a   1.000
_cell.length_b   1.000
_cell.length_c   1.000
_cell.angle_alpha   90.00
_cell.angle_beta   90.00
_cell.angle_gamma   90.00
#
_symmetry.space_group_name_H-M   'P 1'
#
loop_
_entity.id
_entity.type
_entity.pdbx_description
1 polymer ?
#
loop_
_entity_poly.entity_id
_entity_poly.type
_entity_poly.pdbx_seq_one_letter_code
_entity_poly.pdbx_strand_id
1 'polypeptide(L)'
;MRHLCFSSLIVATLILACSNGRTSQETVTENTENTNSTMASMDDPVLEKNTVESVALTEVTSPASINKATEKKEAPKESTPSAEAKAVPASSTPTPEVKPDLPKESMVSSEPTPAPTSTTSEAPKTTVTPTTNPVANANVTTATKPVEKKIELSHDGFDQLLRKYVNSSGGVNYSGFQKEKATLAAYLDLLKKNAPQSSWSKNKEIAYWINLYNAFTIYAIVEKYPVSSIMDLEGGKVWDKKKIVIGGKSLTLNDIEKEKLLKRFKEPRVHFAVNCAAASCPPLLNKAWTEDNVQRYLAKQTKAFINNAKYNSISAKSLEISQIFNWYAGDFGGSDKVVAYFQKYSEIEINGNAKVKFKTYDWKLNKQ
;
A
#
# COMPACT_ATOMS: atom_id res chain seq x y z
N MET A 1 2.33 41.39 32.52
CA MET A 1 1.51 42.61 32.78
C MET A 1 2.23 43.82 32.20
N ARG A 2 1.52 44.92 31.91
CA ARG A 2 1.75 45.87 30.78
C ARG A 2 1.17 45.27 29.47
N HIS A 3 0.10 45.85 28.89
CA HIS A 3 0.02 47.13 28.13
C HIS A 3 0.74 46.98 26.78
N LEU A 4 0.13 47.13 25.60
CA LEU A 4 -1.11 47.83 25.19
C LEU A 4 -2.03 46.94 24.30
N CYS A 5 -3.31 47.30 24.18
CA CYS A 5 -4.16 46.93 23.03
C CYS A 5 -4.64 48.23 22.37
N PHE A 6 -4.62 48.30 21.04
CA PHE A 6 -5.07 49.47 20.29
C PHE A 6 -6.48 49.31 19.72
N SER A 7 -7.18 50.43 19.56
CA SER A 7 -8.61 50.46 19.22
C SER A 7 -8.91 50.10 17.77
N SER A 8 -10.16 49.70 17.53
CA SER A 8 -10.74 49.49 16.21
C SER A 8 -10.74 50.77 15.35
N LEU A 9 -10.65 50.59 14.03
CA LEU A 9 -11.48 51.39 13.12
C LEU A 9 -11.93 50.53 11.94
N ILE A 10 -13.23 50.56 11.64
CA ILE A 10 -13.83 49.94 10.46
C ILE A 10 -14.14 51.08 9.49
N VAL A 11 -13.74 50.93 8.23
CA VAL A 11 -14.26 51.76 7.13
C VAL A 11 -14.66 50.81 6.00
N ALA A 12 -15.94 50.82 5.65
CA ALA A 12 -16.48 50.17 4.47
C ALA A 12 -16.89 51.24 3.45
N THR A 13 -16.69 50.97 2.17
CA THR A 13 -17.16 51.83 1.06
C THR A 13 -17.72 50.94 -0.05
N LEU A 14 -18.96 51.22 -0.43
CA LEU A 14 -19.75 50.42 -1.38
C LEU A 14 -20.73 51.32 -2.15
N ILE A 15 -20.43 51.55 -3.44
CA ILE A 15 -21.29 52.18 -4.47
C ILE A 15 -20.83 51.47 -5.78
N LEU A 16 -21.66 50.68 -6.50
CA LEU A 16 -22.72 51.06 -7.47
C LEU A 16 -22.18 51.93 -8.64
N ALA A 17 -22.60 51.78 -9.90
CA ALA A 17 -23.41 50.74 -10.57
C ALA A 17 -23.27 50.86 -12.11
N CYS A 18 -24.03 50.02 -12.85
CA CYS A 18 -24.44 50.16 -14.26
C CYS A 18 -23.43 49.78 -15.38
N SER A 19 -23.85 49.37 -16.59
CA SER A 19 -24.94 48.48 -17.07
C SER A 19 -24.98 48.49 -18.61
N ASN A 20 -25.47 47.42 -19.25
CA ASN A 20 -25.80 47.32 -20.69
C ASN A 20 -24.58 47.28 -21.65
N GLY A 21 -24.69 46.80 -22.90
CA GLY A 21 -25.89 46.39 -23.66
C GLY A 21 -25.83 45.04 -24.37
N ARG A 22 -26.81 44.78 -25.23
CA ARG A 22 -27.21 43.44 -25.72
C ARG A 22 -27.91 43.52 -27.09
N THR A 23 -27.35 42.87 -28.12
CA THR A 23 -27.96 42.56 -29.43
C THR A 23 -27.04 41.61 -30.22
N SER A 24 -27.43 40.86 -31.27
CA SER A 24 -28.64 40.05 -31.58
C SER A 24 -28.54 39.61 -33.06
N GLN A 25 -28.66 38.30 -33.35
CA GLN A 25 -28.90 37.72 -34.70
C GLN A 25 -27.82 38.05 -35.79
N GLU A 26 -27.79 37.45 -37.00
CA GLU A 26 -28.69 36.47 -37.64
C GLU A 26 -27.92 35.40 -38.48
N THR A 27 -28.65 34.49 -39.12
CA THR A 27 -28.17 33.34 -39.92
C THR A 27 -27.99 33.61 -41.42
N VAL A 28 -27.05 32.91 -42.07
CA VAL A 28 -27.13 32.56 -43.50
C VAL A 28 -26.66 31.11 -43.70
N THR A 29 -27.26 30.40 -44.65
CA THR A 29 -27.04 28.99 -45.02
C THR A 29 -26.43 28.86 -46.42
N GLU A 30 -25.65 27.80 -46.69
CA GLU A 30 -25.80 27.06 -47.96
C GLU A 30 -25.29 25.61 -47.89
N ASN A 31 -25.70 24.79 -48.86
CA ASN A 31 -25.49 23.34 -48.96
C ASN A 31 -24.78 22.96 -50.27
N THR A 32 -24.08 21.82 -50.27
CA THR A 32 -24.04 20.82 -51.38
C THR A 32 -23.52 19.51 -50.75
N GLU A 33 -24.26 18.40 -50.75
CA GLU A 33 -24.45 17.44 -51.87
C GLU A 33 -23.15 16.71 -52.29
N ASN A 34 -23.13 15.40 -52.60
CA ASN A 34 -24.13 14.31 -52.59
C ASN A 34 -23.34 12.97 -52.54
N THR A 35 -23.80 11.77 -52.14
CA THR A 35 -25.12 11.13 -51.94
C THR A 35 -25.11 10.38 -50.56
N ASN A 36 -25.69 9.21 -50.20
CA ASN A 36 -26.37 8.07 -50.88
C ASN A 36 -27.29 7.28 -49.89
N SER A 37 -27.70 6.06 -50.26
CA SER A 37 -28.68 5.16 -49.62
C SER A 37 -28.00 4.07 -48.75
N THR A 38 -28.65 3.32 -47.85
CA THR A 38 -30.02 2.75 -47.92
C THR A 38 -30.69 2.57 -46.54
N MET A 39 -32.03 2.49 -46.57
CA MET A 39 -32.99 2.07 -45.52
C MET A 39 -32.61 0.76 -44.78
N ALA A 40 -33.16 0.39 -43.61
CA ALA A 40 -34.53 0.65 -43.14
C ALA A 40 -34.69 0.89 -41.61
N SER A 41 -35.95 0.99 -41.17
CA SER A 41 -36.43 1.68 -39.97
C SER A 41 -37.40 0.85 -39.11
N MET A 42 -37.96 1.48 -38.06
CA MET A 42 -39.09 1.07 -37.20
C MET A 42 -38.77 0.13 -36.02
N ASP A 43 -39.32 0.34 -34.81
CA ASP A 43 -39.83 1.56 -34.16
C ASP A 43 -39.94 1.33 -32.63
N ASP A 44 -39.79 2.38 -31.82
CA ASP A 44 -40.12 2.36 -30.39
C ASP A 44 -41.64 2.52 -30.16
N PRO A 45 -42.16 2.16 -28.98
CA PRO A 45 -42.90 3.18 -28.23
C PRO A 45 -42.47 3.31 -26.75
N VAL A 46 -42.90 4.41 -26.13
CA VAL A 46 -42.28 5.02 -24.94
C VAL A 46 -43.31 5.30 -23.84
N LEU A 47 -42.82 5.32 -22.58
CA LEU A 47 -43.45 5.85 -21.35
C LEU A 47 -44.68 5.12 -20.77
N GLU A 48 -44.59 4.83 -19.47
CA GLU A 48 -45.48 5.48 -18.50
C GLU A 48 -44.78 5.71 -17.15
N LYS A 49 -45.36 6.57 -16.29
CA LYS A 49 -44.93 6.82 -14.90
C LYS A 49 -46.03 6.34 -13.95
N ASN A 50 -45.69 5.95 -12.72
CA ASN A 50 -46.66 6.03 -11.63
C ASN A 50 -46.03 6.28 -10.24
N THR A 51 -46.77 7.05 -9.44
CA THR A 51 -46.57 7.45 -8.03
C THR A 51 -47.98 7.54 -7.39
N VAL A 52 -48.18 7.53 -6.06
CA VAL A 52 -47.21 7.60 -4.94
C VAL A 52 -46.95 6.22 -4.31
N GLU A 53 -47.54 5.70 -3.22
CA GLU A 53 -48.40 6.24 -2.15
C GLU A 53 -48.25 5.42 -0.86
N SER A 54 -48.65 5.95 0.30
CA SER A 54 -48.37 5.39 1.62
C SER A 54 -49.56 5.41 2.61
N VAL A 55 -49.77 4.31 3.34
CA VAL A 55 -50.74 4.18 4.46
C VAL A 55 -50.14 3.26 5.54
N ALA A 56 -50.50 3.45 6.81
CA ALA A 56 -50.01 2.68 7.96
C ALA A 56 -51.11 2.42 9.02
N LEU A 57 -50.78 1.62 10.06
CA LEU A 57 -51.65 1.09 11.13
C LEU A 57 -52.64 -0.02 10.64
N THR A 58 -53.16 -0.94 11.46
CA THR A 58 -53.09 -1.14 12.93
C THR A 58 -52.63 -2.57 13.33
N GLU A 59 -52.33 -2.79 14.61
CA GLU A 59 -52.32 -4.12 15.25
C GLU A 59 -53.74 -4.73 15.36
N VAL A 60 -53.87 -6.02 15.75
CA VAL A 60 -54.77 -6.51 16.85
C VAL A 60 -54.72 -8.05 17.03
N THR A 61 -54.40 -8.47 18.27
CA THR A 61 -54.66 -9.73 19.02
C THR A 61 -54.77 -11.12 18.38
N SER A 62 -54.13 -12.11 19.03
CA SER A 62 -54.50 -13.54 19.03
C SER A 62 -55.75 -13.83 19.89
N PRO A 63 -56.43 -14.97 19.70
CA PRO A 63 -56.53 -15.91 20.82
C PRO A 63 -56.20 -17.37 20.45
N ALA A 64 -56.07 -18.23 21.48
CA ALA A 64 -55.65 -19.64 21.38
C ALA A 64 -56.75 -20.63 21.81
N SER A 65 -56.58 -21.93 21.50
CA SER A 65 -57.06 -23.11 22.28
C SER A 65 -56.68 -24.44 21.59
N ILE A 66 -56.60 -25.63 22.20
CA ILE A 66 -56.25 -26.14 23.56
C ILE A 66 -56.20 -27.71 23.46
N ASN A 67 -55.39 -28.38 24.30
CA ASN A 67 -55.38 -29.83 24.73
C ASN A 67 -53.99 -30.50 24.54
N LYS A 68 -53.30 -31.04 25.56
CA LYS A 68 -53.58 -32.13 26.55
C LYS A 68 -53.34 -33.55 25.99
N ALA A 69 -52.71 -34.51 26.71
CA ALA A 69 -51.95 -34.49 27.97
C ALA A 69 -51.18 -35.84 28.22
N THR A 70 -50.24 -35.86 29.19
CA THR A 70 -49.89 -36.90 30.22
C THR A 70 -50.08 -38.43 29.95
N GLU A 71 -49.30 -39.39 30.50
CA GLU A 71 -48.30 -39.43 31.60
C GLU A 71 -47.42 -40.72 31.59
N LYS A 72 -46.35 -40.76 32.44
CA LYS A 72 -45.71 -41.87 33.24
C LYS A 72 -45.79 -43.39 32.81
N LYS A 73 -44.94 -44.34 33.27
CA LYS A 73 -44.16 -44.46 34.54
C LYS A 73 -43.01 -45.52 34.47
N GLU A 74 -41.94 -45.29 35.25
CA GLU A 74 -41.06 -46.28 35.94
C GLU A 74 -40.30 -47.41 35.19
N ALA A 75 -39.41 -48.09 35.95
CA ALA A 75 -38.38 -49.03 35.50
C ALA A 75 -38.11 -50.14 36.54
N PRO A 76 -37.30 -51.17 36.21
CA PRO A 76 -36.45 -51.83 37.20
C PRO A 76 -34.98 -52.00 36.75
N LYS A 77 -34.15 -52.52 37.66
CA LYS A 77 -32.75 -52.95 37.46
C LYS A 77 -32.66 -54.31 36.70
N GLU A 78 -31.52 -54.95 36.41
CA GLU A 78 -30.11 -54.81 36.83
C GLU A 78 -29.13 -55.44 35.79
N SER A 79 -27.85 -55.55 36.15
CA SER A 79 -26.75 -56.32 35.52
C SER A 79 -25.97 -55.69 34.34
N THR A 80 -24.65 -55.58 34.56
CA THR A 80 -23.58 -55.47 33.55
C THR A 80 -23.10 -56.85 33.13
N PRO A 81 -22.55 -57.02 31.91
CA PRO A 81 -21.09 -57.14 31.85
C PRO A 81 -20.44 -56.24 30.76
N SER A 82 -19.10 -56.20 30.78
CA SER A 82 -18.27 -55.37 29.88
C SER A 82 -18.24 -55.88 28.43
N ALA A 83 -18.31 -54.95 27.48
CA ALA A 83 -17.82 -55.12 26.11
C ALA A 83 -17.35 -53.75 25.56
N GLU A 84 -16.17 -53.70 24.96
CA GLU A 84 -15.44 -52.46 24.66
C GLU A 84 -15.58 -52.05 23.19
N ALA A 85 -16.17 -50.88 22.90
CA ALA A 85 -16.30 -50.38 21.53
C ALA A 85 -16.36 -48.84 21.40
N LYS A 86 -15.39 -48.29 20.67
CA LYS A 86 -15.39 -46.98 19.96
C LYS A 86 -15.76 -45.71 20.75
N ALA A 87 -14.73 -44.94 21.07
CA ALA A 87 -14.75 -43.49 20.91
C ALA A 87 -13.50 -43.05 20.12
N VAL A 88 -13.68 -42.46 18.94
CA VAL A 88 -12.60 -41.78 18.21
C VAL A 88 -12.79 -40.28 18.38
N PRO A 89 -11.95 -39.58 19.18
CA PRO A 89 -12.07 -38.15 19.34
C PRO A 89 -11.62 -37.44 18.06
N ALA A 90 -12.42 -36.48 17.58
CA ALA A 90 -12.03 -35.60 16.49
C ALA A 90 -10.89 -34.69 16.97
N SER A 91 -9.66 -34.99 16.55
CA SER A 91 -8.47 -34.22 16.93
C SER A 91 -8.45 -32.87 16.23
N SER A 92 -8.99 -31.84 16.89
CA SER A 92 -8.83 -30.45 16.48
C SER A 92 -7.42 -29.95 16.85
N THR A 93 -6.42 -30.40 16.10
CA THR A 93 -5.03 -29.96 16.28
C THR A 93 -4.90 -28.46 15.98
N PRO A 94 -4.39 -27.64 16.90
CA PRO A 94 -4.12 -26.24 16.62
C PRO A 94 -2.97 -26.13 15.61
N THR A 95 -3.16 -25.35 14.56
CA THR A 95 -2.08 -25.01 13.63
C THR A 95 -0.99 -24.24 14.40
N PRO A 96 0.29 -24.67 14.35
CA PRO A 96 1.34 -24.01 15.13
C PRO A 96 1.54 -22.57 14.66
N GLU A 97 1.70 -21.64 15.61
CA GLU A 97 2.00 -20.24 15.31
C GLU A 97 3.47 -20.09 14.85
N VAL A 98 3.71 -20.40 13.57
CA VAL A 98 5.03 -20.21 12.94
C VAL A 98 5.30 -18.73 12.77
N LYS A 99 5.89 -18.13 13.80
CA LYS A 99 6.62 -16.86 13.70
C LYS A 99 7.67 -16.97 12.58
N PRO A 100 7.81 -16.01 11.67
CA PRO A 100 8.97 -15.93 10.78
C PRO A 100 10.26 -15.93 11.60
N ASP A 101 11.21 -16.76 11.22
CA ASP A 101 12.41 -17.06 12.01
C ASP A 101 13.25 -15.78 12.17
N LEU A 102 13.22 -15.19 13.36
CA LEU A 102 13.75 -13.86 13.66
C LEU A 102 14.83 -14.00 14.74
N PRO A 103 16.12 -13.84 14.40
CA PRO A 103 17.22 -13.88 15.35
C PRO A 103 17.04 -12.88 16.50
N LYS A 104 17.54 -13.24 17.67
CA LYS A 104 17.67 -12.32 18.81
C LYS A 104 18.92 -11.46 18.61
N GLU A 105 18.78 -10.20 18.19
CA GLU A 105 19.91 -9.26 18.28
C GLU A 105 20.10 -8.81 19.73
N SER A 106 21.37 -8.74 20.14
CA SER A 106 21.77 -8.30 21.48
C SER A 106 21.87 -6.78 21.54
N MET A 107 21.41 -6.17 22.64
CA MET A 107 21.58 -4.73 22.85
C MET A 107 23.01 -4.44 23.31
N VAL A 108 23.79 -3.76 22.47
CA VAL A 108 25.06 -3.14 22.85
C VAL A 108 24.96 -1.64 22.57
N SER A 109 25.09 -0.84 23.63
CA SER A 109 25.09 0.63 23.53
C SER A 109 26.43 1.16 23.04
N SER A 110 26.41 2.23 22.24
CA SER A 110 27.58 3.07 21.99
C SER A 110 27.15 4.52 21.85
N GLU A 111 27.88 5.41 22.53
CA GLU A 111 27.52 6.81 22.78
C GLU A 111 28.37 7.75 21.88
N PRO A 112 27.83 8.88 21.38
CA PRO A 112 28.52 9.72 20.41
C PRO A 112 29.48 10.75 21.04
N THR A 113 30.54 11.09 20.32
CA THR A 113 31.45 12.22 20.59
C THR A 113 31.78 12.96 19.27
N PRO A 114 32.26 14.22 19.28
CA PRO A 114 31.68 15.25 18.40
C PRO A 114 32.50 15.61 17.15
N ALA A 115 31.89 16.43 16.29
CA ALA A 115 32.54 17.01 15.11
C ALA A 115 33.40 18.25 15.44
N PRO A 116 34.48 18.52 14.68
CA PRO A 116 35.19 19.80 14.67
C PRO A 116 34.54 20.82 13.72
N THR A 117 34.80 22.12 13.97
CA THR A 117 34.18 23.26 13.25
C THR A 117 35.08 23.76 12.10
N SER A 118 34.49 24.55 11.18
CA SER A 118 35.15 25.21 10.06
C SER A 118 36.11 26.35 10.47
N THR A 119 37.13 26.59 9.64
CA THR A 119 37.95 27.81 9.65
C THR A 119 38.11 28.35 8.22
N THR A 120 38.06 29.67 8.07
CA THR A 120 38.16 30.41 6.80
C THR A 120 39.62 30.63 6.40
N SER A 121 39.90 30.77 5.10
CA SER A 121 41.10 31.48 4.62
C SER A 121 40.82 32.19 3.29
N GLU A 122 41.67 33.16 2.93
CA GLU A 122 41.36 34.27 2.03
C GLU A 122 42.13 34.21 0.69
N ALA A 123 41.69 34.99 -0.31
CA ALA A 123 42.24 34.97 -1.67
C ALA A 123 43.32 36.04 -1.91
N PRO A 124 44.40 35.72 -2.64
CA PRO A 124 45.24 36.72 -3.30
C PRO A 124 44.64 37.20 -4.63
N LYS A 125 44.85 38.48 -4.94
CA LYS A 125 44.31 39.21 -6.10
C LYS A 125 45.44 39.53 -7.07
N THR A 126 45.36 39.08 -8.33
CA THR A 126 46.41 39.33 -9.34
C THR A 126 45.92 40.26 -10.45
N THR A 127 46.78 41.19 -10.85
CA THR A 127 46.51 42.30 -11.79
C THR A 127 46.24 41.84 -13.22
N VAL A 128 45.38 42.57 -13.93
CA VAL A 128 45.15 42.43 -15.38
C VAL A 128 45.74 43.63 -16.10
N THR A 129 46.48 43.39 -17.19
CA THR A 129 46.93 44.42 -18.15
C THR A 129 46.54 43.98 -19.57
N PRO A 130 45.95 44.87 -20.39
CA PRO A 130 45.51 44.50 -21.74
C PRO A 130 46.62 44.67 -22.78
N THR A 131 46.86 43.65 -23.59
CA THR A 131 47.64 43.75 -24.83
C THR A 131 46.80 43.25 -25.99
N THR A 132 46.49 44.13 -26.94
CA THR A 132 45.77 43.81 -28.17
C THR A 132 46.70 43.26 -29.24
N ASN A 133 46.32 42.16 -29.90
CA ASN A 133 46.27 42.10 -31.37
C ASN A 133 45.53 40.84 -31.88
N PRO A 134 45.06 40.82 -33.15
CA PRO A 134 44.08 39.83 -33.63
C PRO A 134 44.66 38.79 -34.62
N VAL A 135 43.76 38.03 -35.26
CA VAL A 135 43.95 37.09 -36.39
C VAL A 135 44.43 35.68 -36.04
N ALA A 136 43.48 34.74 -36.01
CA ALA A 136 43.43 33.63 -36.99
C ALA A 136 42.06 32.93 -36.92
N ASN A 137 41.35 32.80 -38.04
CA ASN A 137 40.07 32.09 -38.09
C ASN A 137 40.34 30.60 -38.35
N ALA A 138 40.13 29.74 -37.35
CA ALA A 138 40.25 28.29 -37.48
C ALA A 138 38.91 27.63 -37.20
N ASN A 139 38.31 26.98 -38.21
CA ASN A 139 37.07 26.23 -38.07
C ASN A 139 37.31 24.97 -37.22
N VAL A 140 37.16 25.09 -35.90
CA VAL A 140 37.10 23.95 -34.99
C VAL A 140 35.73 23.28 -35.16
N THR A 141 35.62 22.37 -36.12
CA THR A 141 34.47 21.45 -36.24
C THR A 141 34.42 20.57 -35.00
N THR A 142 33.72 21.03 -33.98
CA THR A 142 33.57 20.34 -32.70
C THR A 142 32.67 19.13 -32.92
N ALA A 143 33.28 17.96 -33.13
CA ALA A 143 32.57 16.70 -33.23
C ALA A 143 31.88 16.40 -31.90
N THR A 144 30.60 16.79 -31.79
CA THR A 144 29.75 16.44 -30.66
C THR A 144 29.66 14.93 -30.56
N LYS A 145 30.33 14.35 -29.56
CA LYS A 145 30.12 12.96 -29.16
C LYS A 145 28.60 12.74 -28.99
N PRO A 146 28.05 11.60 -29.45
CA PRO A 146 26.68 11.25 -29.14
C PRO A 146 26.49 11.31 -27.62
N VAL A 147 25.51 12.11 -27.16
CA VAL A 147 25.09 12.08 -25.77
C VAL A 147 24.40 10.75 -25.57
N GLU A 148 25.15 9.77 -25.06
CA GLU A 148 24.63 8.44 -24.77
C GLU A 148 23.43 8.58 -23.84
N LYS A 149 22.24 8.28 -24.37
CA LYS A 149 20.98 8.52 -23.69
C LYS A 149 20.89 7.56 -22.50
N LYS A 150 21.35 8.02 -21.33
CA LYS A 150 21.28 7.29 -20.05
C LYS A 150 19.88 6.71 -19.91
N ILE A 151 19.77 5.39 -20.02
CA ILE A 151 18.50 4.69 -19.86
C ILE A 151 18.12 4.84 -18.39
N GLU A 152 17.17 5.71 -18.09
CA GLU A 152 16.64 5.83 -16.75
C GLU A 152 15.80 4.60 -16.41
N LEU A 153 15.89 4.17 -15.15
CA LEU A 153 15.11 3.05 -14.64
C LEU A 153 13.63 3.42 -14.56
N SER A 154 12.87 3.04 -15.58
CA SER A 154 11.40 3.03 -15.54
C SER A 154 10.89 1.83 -14.76
N HIS A 155 9.78 2.02 -14.05
CA HIS A 155 9.00 0.96 -13.40
C HIS A 155 7.67 0.68 -14.12
N ASP A 156 7.43 1.27 -15.30
CA ASP A 156 6.13 1.27 -15.99
C ASP A 156 5.66 -0.13 -16.42
N GLY A 157 6.59 -1.02 -16.77
CA GLY A 157 6.28 -2.42 -17.06
C GLY A 157 5.72 -3.17 -15.85
N PHE A 158 6.18 -2.83 -14.63
CA PHE A 158 5.64 -3.39 -13.40
C PHE A 158 4.37 -2.66 -12.96
N ASP A 159 4.25 -1.35 -13.19
CA ASP A 159 3.01 -0.60 -12.95
C ASP A 159 1.85 -1.15 -13.79
N GLN A 160 2.10 -1.52 -15.05
CA GLN A 160 1.13 -2.19 -15.92
C GLN A 160 0.70 -3.56 -15.38
N LEU A 161 1.65 -4.42 -14.99
CA LEU A 161 1.33 -5.72 -14.39
C LEU A 161 0.54 -5.57 -13.07
N LEU A 162 0.94 -4.64 -12.20
CA LEU A 162 0.24 -4.36 -10.96
C LEU A 162 -1.20 -3.89 -11.20
N ARG A 163 -1.44 -2.99 -12.16
CA ARG A 163 -2.80 -2.55 -12.50
C ARG A 163 -3.66 -3.65 -13.12
N LYS A 164 -3.04 -4.54 -13.92
CA LYS A 164 -3.71 -5.64 -14.63
C LYS A 164 -4.07 -6.82 -13.71
N TYR A 165 -3.34 -7.00 -12.60
CA TYR A 165 -3.44 -8.19 -11.75
C TYR A 165 -3.52 -7.92 -10.24
N VAL A 166 -3.59 -6.68 -9.77
CA VAL A 166 -3.84 -6.32 -8.36
C VAL A 166 -5.08 -5.45 -8.26
N ASN A 167 -6.10 -5.94 -7.55
CA ASN A 167 -7.38 -5.22 -7.42
C ASN A 167 -7.26 -4.06 -6.40
N SER A 168 -8.31 -3.23 -6.30
CA SER A 168 -8.38 -2.09 -5.39
C SER A 168 -8.21 -2.44 -3.90
N SER A 169 -8.43 -3.71 -3.53
CA SER A 169 -8.27 -4.24 -2.17
C SER A 169 -6.90 -4.89 -1.93
N GLY A 170 -5.98 -4.83 -2.91
CA GLY A 170 -4.64 -5.42 -2.84
C GLY A 170 -4.60 -6.94 -2.97
N GLY A 171 -5.67 -7.55 -3.48
CA GLY A 171 -5.71 -8.98 -3.84
C GLY A 171 -5.07 -9.25 -5.19
N VAL A 172 -4.31 -10.33 -5.30
CA VAL A 172 -3.39 -10.61 -6.42
C VAL A 172 -3.87 -11.77 -7.30
N ASN A 173 -4.01 -11.52 -8.59
CA ASN A 173 -4.34 -12.53 -9.60
C ASN A 173 -3.06 -13.29 -10.00
N TYR A 174 -2.66 -14.26 -9.18
CA TYR A 174 -1.44 -15.05 -9.39
C TYR A 174 -1.46 -15.90 -10.67
N SER A 175 -2.62 -16.43 -11.09
CA SER A 175 -2.72 -17.16 -12.37
C SER A 175 -2.60 -16.23 -13.58
N GLY A 176 -3.01 -14.96 -13.42
CA GLY A 176 -2.73 -13.88 -14.37
C GLY A 176 -1.24 -13.54 -14.46
N PHE A 177 -0.60 -13.27 -13.32
CA PHE A 177 0.86 -13.04 -13.25
C PHE A 177 1.68 -14.23 -13.77
N GLN A 178 1.20 -15.47 -13.61
CA GLN A 178 1.90 -16.67 -14.10
C GLN A 178 1.98 -16.70 -15.64
N LYS A 179 0.95 -16.23 -16.35
CA LYS A 179 0.97 -16.07 -17.82
C LYS A 179 1.98 -15.00 -18.27
N GLU A 180 2.28 -14.05 -17.39
CA GLU A 180 3.18 -12.90 -17.60
C GLU A 180 4.54 -13.09 -16.92
N LYS A 181 4.89 -14.33 -16.54
CA LYS A 181 6.12 -14.64 -15.81
C LYS A 181 7.38 -14.16 -16.54
N ALA A 182 7.38 -14.19 -17.88
CA ALA A 182 8.48 -13.66 -18.70
C ALA A 182 8.60 -12.13 -18.56
N THR A 183 7.48 -11.41 -18.63
CA THR A 183 7.38 -9.95 -18.42
C THR A 183 7.89 -9.56 -17.03
N LEU A 184 7.51 -10.31 -15.99
CA LEU A 184 7.96 -10.11 -14.61
C LEU A 184 9.45 -10.43 -14.42
N ALA A 185 9.97 -11.48 -15.07
CA ALA A 185 11.39 -11.82 -15.05
C ALA A 185 12.24 -10.74 -15.75
N ALA A 186 11.82 -10.25 -16.91
CA ALA A 186 12.48 -9.16 -17.62
C ALA A 186 12.54 -7.87 -16.79
N TYR A 187 11.49 -7.58 -16.01
CA TYR A 187 11.50 -6.47 -15.07
C TYR A 187 12.49 -6.68 -13.90
N LEU A 188 12.58 -7.89 -13.34
CA LEU A 188 13.61 -8.21 -12.35
C LEU A 188 15.02 -8.07 -12.95
N ASP A 189 15.25 -8.46 -14.20
CA ASP A 189 16.53 -8.27 -14.89
C ASP A 189 16.86 -6.81 -15.17
N LEU A 190 15.85 -5.95 -15.44
CA LEU A 190 16.03 -4.51 -15.51
C LEU A 190 16.53 -3.93 -14.19
N LEU A 191 15.98 -4.38 -13.05
CA LEU A 191 16.45 -4.00 -11.71
C LEU A 191 17.89 -4.49 -11.45
N LYS A 192 18.20 -5.77 -11.74
CA LYS A 192 19.57 -6.33 -11.59
C LYS A 192 20.63 -5.50 -12.32
N LYS A 193 20.31 -5.03 -13.53
CA LYS A 193 21.18 -4.18 -14.38
C LYS A 193 21.30 -2.73 -13.88
N ASN A 194 20.32 -2.25 -13.11
CA ASN A 194 20.23 -0.87 -12.63
C ASN A 194 20.23 -0.83 -11.09
N ALA A 195 21.23 -1.47 -10.47
CA ALA A 195 21.40 -1.45 -9.02
C ALA A 195 21.58 0.00 -8.49
N PRO A 196 21.11 0.32 -7.26
CA PRO A 196 21.13 1.69 -6.75
C PRO A 196 22.53 2.32 -6.71
N GLN A 197 22.61 3.57 -7.19
CA GLN A 197 23.85 4.34 -7.32
C GLN A 197 23.96 5.36 -6.17
N SER A 198 25.18 5.73 -5.77
CA SER A 198 25.42 6.72 -4.70
C SER A 198 24.91 8.13 -5.01
N SER A 199 24.55 8.42 -6.26
CA SER A 199 23.94 9.67 -6.72
C SER A 199 22.40 9.67 -6.71
N TRP A 200 21.76 8.58 -6.29
CA TRP A 200 20.31 8.49 -6.20
C TRP A 200 19.80 9.15 -4.91
N SER A 201 18.58 9.71 -4.94
CA SER A 201 17.94 10.18 -3.71
C SER A 201 17.49 9.00 -2.83
N LYS A 202 17.31 9.27 -1.53
CA LYS A 202 16.67 8.35 -0.59
C LYS A 202 15.31 7.84 -1.11
N ASN A 203 14.54 8.68 -1.81
CA ASN A 203 13.26 8.30 -2.38
C ASN A 203 13.41 7.30 -3.54
N LYS A 204 14.36 7.52 -4.46
CA LYS A 204 14.62 6.60 -5.59
C LYS A 204 15.10 5.24 -5.08
N GLU A 205 15.97 5.21 -4.07
CA GLU A 205 16.39 3.96 -3.43
C GLU A 205 15.22 3.21 -2.75
N ILE A 206 14.40 3.89 -1.93
CA ILE A 206 13.26 3.24 -1.25
C ILE A 206 12.27 2.69 -2.28
N ALA A 207 11.94 3.46 -3.32
CA ALA A 207 11.08 3.02 -4.42
C ALA A 207 11.63 1.77 -5.11
N TYR A 208 12.92 1.77 -5.45
CA TYR A 208 13.62 0.62 -6.03
C TYR A 208 13.49 -0.63 -5.15
N TRP A 209 13.81 -0.53 -3.85
CA TRP A 209 13.86 -1.71 -2.97
C TRP A 209 12.47 -2.27 -2.66
N ILE A 210 11.44 -1.43 -2.50
CA ILE A 210 10.04 -1.88 -2.35
C ILE A 210 9.55 -2.57 -3.63
N ASN A 211 9.83 -1.96 -4.80
CA ASN A 211 9.49 -2.56 -6.09
C ASN A 211 10.17 -3.91 -6.30
N LEU A 212 11.47 -4.03 -5.95
CA LEU A 212 12.22 -5.27 -6.05
C LEU A 212 11.63 -6.35 -5.16
N TYR A 213 11.35 -6.05 -3.88
CA TYR A 213 10.75 -7.00 -2.95
C TYR A 213 9.41 -7.52 -3.49
N ASN A 214 8.50 -6.61 -3.86
CA ASN A 214 7.16 -6.99 -4.31
C ASN A 214 7.20 -7.81 -5.61
N ALA A 215 7.99 -7.38 -6.61
CA ALA A 215 8.15 -8.14 -7.84
C ALA A 215 8.78 -9.53 -7.61
N PHE A 216 9.77 -9.62 -6.71
CA PHE A 216 10.47 -10.87 -6.43
C PHE A 216 9.63 -11.85 -5.59
N THR A 217 8.82 -11.35 -4.64
CA THR A 217 7.82 -12.16 -3.92
C THR A 217 6.76 -12.71 -4.87
N ILE A 218 6.17 -11.88 -5.74
CA ILE A 218 5.20 -12.36 -6.75
C ILE A 218 5.86 -13.39 -7.68
N TYR A 219 7.09 -13.14 -8.12
CA TYR A 219 7.86 -14.07 -8.95
C TYR A 219 8.08 -15.43 -8.27
N ALA A 220 8.42 -15.43 -6.98
CA ALA A 220 8.57 -16.65 -6.19
C ALA A 220 7.26 -17.45 -6.07
N ILE A 221 6.10 -16.79 -5.92
CA ILE A 221 4.80 -17.47 -5.98
C ILE A 221 4.57 -18.09 -7.36
N VAL A 222 4.67 -17.32 -8.45
CA VAL A 222 4.31 -17.83 -9.79
C VAL A 222 5.29 -18.84 -10.39
N GLU A 223 6.49 -18.97 -9.82
CA GLU A 223 7.39 -20.08 -10.09
C GLU A 223 6.90 -21.45 -9.61
N LYS A 224 5.99 -21.49 -8.62
CA LYS A 224 5.47 -22.71 -8.01
C LYS A 224 3.94 -22.81 -8.01
N TYR A 225 3.24 -21.75 -8.41
CA TYR A 225 1.78 -21.68 -8.45
C TYR A 225 1.16 -22.80 -9.31
N PRO A 226 0.06 -23.46 -8.86
CA PRO A 226 -0.73 -23.16 -7.67
C PRO A 226 -0.10 -23.62 -6.35
N VAL A 227 -0.10 -22.73 -5.36
CA VAL A 227 0.19 -23.02 -3.94
C VAL A 227 -0.89 -22.38 -3.06
N SER A 228 -1.06 -22.87 -1.84
CA SER A 228 -2.08 -22.40 -0.89
C SER A 228 -1.60 -21.21 -0.04
N SER A 229 -0.31 -21.19 0.27
CA SER A 229 0.38 -20.20 1.08
C SER A 229 1.75 -19.90 0.48
N ILE A 230 2.32 -18.74 0.83
CA ILE A 230 3.75 -18.48 0.66
C ILE A 230 4.61 -19.40 1.56
N MET A 231 4.06 -19.92 2.66
CA MET A 231 4.74 -20.86 3.55
C MET A 231 5.00 -22.23 2.91
N ASP A 232 4.23 -22.58 1.86
CA ASP A 232 4.43 -23.79 1.05
C ASP A 232 5.77 -23.74 0.29
N LEU A 233 6.36 -22.54 0.12
CA LEU A 233 7.62 -22.34 -0.58
C LEU A 233 8.82 -22.54 0.34
N GLU A 234 9.85 -23.22 -0.18
CA GLU A 234 11.16 -23.37 0.47
C GLU A 234 11.11 -24.01 1.88
N GLY A 235 10.00 -24.66 2.24
CA GLY A 235 9.74 -25.19 3.59
C GLY A 235 9.52 -24.08 4.62
N GLY A 236 8.71 -23.07 4.31
CA GLY A 236 8.44 -21.91 5.16
C GLY A 236 9.57 -20.87 5.23
N LYS A 237 10.70 -21.11 4.54
CA LYS A 237 11.94 -20.30 4.64
C LYS A 237 12.26 -19.52 3.37
N VAL A 238 11.23 -19.12 2.61
CA VAL A 238 11.41 -18.40 1.34
C VAL A 238 12.13 -17.06 1.52
N TRP A 239 11.88 -16.34 2.62
CA TRP A 239 12.53 -15.05 2.90
C TRP A 239 14.05 -15.15 3.16
N ASP A 240 14.58 -16.34 3.46
CA ASP A 240 16.00 -16.60 3.77
C ASP A 240 16.73 -17.39 2.68
N LYS A 241 15.99 -18.26 1.97
CA LYS A 241 16.54 -19.11 0.91
C LYS A 241 16.45 -18.48 -0.48
N LYS A 242 15.37 -17.75 -0.78
CA LYS A 242 15.13 -17.23 -2.13
C LYS A 242 15.96 -15.97 -2.37
N LYS A 243 16.93 -16.06 -3.29
CA LYS A 243 17.98 -15.04 -3.50
C LYS A 243 17.97 -14.43 -4.90
N ILE A 244 18.28 -13.14 -4.98
CA ILE A 244 18.47 -12.37 -6.21
C ILE A 244 19.79 -11.59 -6.14
N VAL A 245 20.54 -11.54 -7.24
CA VAL A 245 21.84 -10.84 -7.29
C VAL A 245 21.65 -9.40 -7.77
N ILE A 246 21.91 -8.43 -6.89
CA ILE A 246 21.84 -6.98 -7.18
C ILE A 246 23.21 -6.36 -6.92
N GLY A 247 23.80 -5.69 -7.92
CA GLY A 247 25.10 -5.03 -7.76
C GLY A 247 26.22 -5.98 -7.30
N GLY A 248 26.23 -7.22 -7.83
CA GLY A 248 27.15 -8.29 -7.44
C GLY A 248 26.87 -8.97 -6.09
N LYS A 249 25.90 -8.48 -5.31
CA LYS A 249 25.55 -9.05 -3.99
C LYS A 249 24.32 -9.95 -4.09
N SER A 250 24.42 -11.18 -3.59
CA SER A 250 23.29 -12.11 -3.48
C SER A 250 22.46 -11.73 -2.26
N LEU A 251 21.22 -11.29 -2.47
CA LEU A 251 20.31 -10.77 -1.45
C LEU A 251 19.06 -11.64 -1.35
N THR A 252 18.64 -11.93 -0.12
CA THR A 252 17.34 -12.54 0.20
C THR A 252 16.22 -11.48 0.29
N LEU A 253 14.96 -11.91 0.43
CA LEU A 253 13.88 -10.96 0.75
C LEU A 253 14.11 -10.30 2.13
N ASN A 254 14.61 -11.07 3.11
CA ASN A 254 15.01 -10.54 4.42
C ASN A 254 16.12 -9.49 4.32
N ASP A 255 17.12 -9.67 3.43
CA ASP A 255 18.17 -8.68 3.20
C ASP A 255 17.63 -7.37 2.60
N ILE A 256 16.59 -7.44 1.77
CA ILE A 256 15.95 -6.27 1.14
C ILE A 256 15.11 -5.51 2.18
N GLU A 257 14.26 -6.23 2.93
CA GLU A 257 13.39 -5.67 3.97
C GLU A 257 14.18 -5.09 5.15
N LYS A 258 15.03 -5.90 5.78
CA LYS A 258 15.72 -5.53 7.02
C LYS A 258 16.91 -4.63 6.75
N GLU A 259 17.87 -5.08 5.92
CA GLU A 259 19.13 -4.35 5.74
C GLU A 259 19.04 -3.19 4.73
N LYS A 260 18.27 -3.31 3.63
CA LYS A 260 18.19 -2.22 2.62
C LYS A 260 17.07 -1.22 2.90
N LEU A 261 15.94 -1.63 3.47
CA LEU A 261 14.82 -0.75 3.75
C LEU A 261 14.79 -0.25 5.20
N LEU A 262 14.53 -1.13 6.18
CA LEU A 262 14.30 -0.73 7.57
C LEU A 262 15.56 -0.09 8.21
N LYS A 263 16.69 -0.81 8.24
CA LYS A 263 17.94 -0.41 8.92
C LYS A 263 18.62 0.81 8.28
N ARG A 264 18.66 0.86 6.94
CA ARG A 264 19.27 1.96 6.16
C ARG A 264 18.47 3.26 6.25
N PHE A 265 17.14 3.21 6.26
CA PHE A 265 16.30 4.40 6.13
C PHE A 265 15.51 4.78 7.38
N LYS A 266 15.44 3.89 8.39
CA LYS A 266 14.64 4.01 9.62
C LYS A 266 13.17 4.33 9.32
N GLU A 267 12.60 3.58 8.37
CA GLU A 267 11.30 3.87 7.76
C GLU A 267 10.27 2.75 8.04
N PRO A 268 9.57 2.78 9.20
CA PRO A 268 8.62 1.73 9.56
C PRO A 268 7.38 1.67 8.65
N ARG A 269 7.14 2.70 7.82
CA ARG A 269 6.03 2.67 6.84
C ARG A 269 6.27 1.65 5.72
N VAL A 270 7.50 1.13 5.58
CA VAL A 270 7.85 0.02 4.68
C VAL A 270 6.94 -1.20 4.90
N HIS A 271 6.56 -1.49 6.15
CA HIS A 271 5.68 -2.62 6.50
C HIS A 271 4.32 -2.61 5.81
N PHE A 272 3.85 -1.45 5.32
CA PHE A 272 2.58 -1.31 4.59
C PHE A 272 2.79 -1.14 3.07
N ALA A 273 4.02 -1.31 2.60
CA ALA A 273 4.45 -1.12 1.21
C ALA A 273 5.09 -2.37 0.61
N VAL A 274 5.80 -3.18 1.41
CA VAL A 274 6.17 -4.55 1.04
C VAL A 274 5.01 -5.52 1.35
N ASN A 275 4.73 -6.44 0.44
CA ASN A 275 3.69 -7.45 0.60
C ASN A 275 4.30 -8.86 0.61
N CYS A 276 4.10 -9.58 1.71
CA CYS A 276 4.58 -10.95 1.91
C CYS A 276 3.57 -12.03 1.45
N ALA A 277 2.71 -11.71 0.47
CA ALA A 277 1.72 -12.60 -0.16
C ALA A 277 0.66 -13.26 0.74
N ALA A 278 0.67 -13.06 2.06
CA ALA A 278 -0.33 -13.63 2.98
C ALA A 278 -1.64 -12.80 3.02
N ALA A 279 -2.78 -13.45 3.27
CA ALA A 279 -4.11 -12.83 3.32
C ALA A 279 -4.26 -11.79 4.45
N SER A 280 -3.47 -11.92 5.53
CA SER A 280 -3.37 -10.96 6.65
C SER A 280 -2.25 -9.92 6.48
N CYS A 281 -1.52 -9.95 5.37
CA CYS A 281 -0.54 -8.93 5.00
C CYS A 281 -1.25 -7.61 4.59
N PRO A 282 -0.62 -6.44 4.82
CA PRO A 282 -1.06 -5.18 4.23
C PRO A 282 -1.32 -5.26 2.71
N PRO A 283 -2.40 -4.64 2.21
CA PRO A 283 -2.76 -4.66 0.79
C PRO A 283 -1.62 -4.22 -0.14
N LEU A 284 -1.30 -5.05 -1.15
CA LEU A 284 -0.35 -4.67 -2.18
C LEU A 284 -0.89 -3.48 -2.98
N LEU A 285 -0.08 -2.43 -3.14
CA LEU A 285 -0.42 -1.28 -3.96
C LEU A 285 -0.47 -1.69 -5.45
N ASN A 286 -1.58 -1.41 -6.14
CA ASN A 286 -1.74 -1.69 -7.58
C ASN A 286 -1.03 -0.65 -8.49
N LYS A 287 0.11 -0.14 -8.03
CA LYS A 287 0.97 0.84 -8.70
C LYS A 287 2.42 0.62 -8.33
N ALA A 288 3.34 0.86 -9.25
CA ALA A 288 4.76 0.86 -8.96
C ALA A 288 5.15 2.07 -8.12
N TRP A 289 6.14 1.87 -7.25
CA TRP A 289 6.73 2.91 -6.43
C TRP A 289 7.70 3.74 -7.29
N THR A 290 7.72 5.06 -7.12
CA THR A 290 8.64 5.97 -7.84
C THR A 290 9.15 7.06 -6.90
N GLU A 291 10.23 7.73 -7.29
CA GLU A 291 10.86 8.82 -6.54
C GLU A 291 9.88 9.93 -6.13
N ASP A 292 8.95 10.30 -7.04
CA ASP A 292 7.93 11.35 -6.82
C ASP A 292 6.69 10.86 -6.06
N ASN A 293 6.52 9.55 -5.91
CA ASN A 293 5.30 8.95 -5.36
C ASN A 293 5.51 8.27 -3.99
N VAL A 294 6.73 7.86 -3.67
CA VAL A 294 7.02 6.97 -2.54
C VAL A 294 6.60 7.56 -1.20
N GLN A 295 6.93 8.81 -0.90
CA GLN A 295 6.56 9.43 0.40
C GLN A 295 5.05 9.59 0.57
N ARG A 296 4.35 9.92 -0.53
CA ARG A 296 2.89 10.09 -0.58
C ARG A 296 2.17 8.75 -0.41
N TYR A 297 2.63 7.70 -1.09
CA TYR A 297 2.03 6.38 -0.96
C TYR A 297 2.43 5.67 0.34
N LEU A 298 3.62 5.89 0.92
CA LEU A 298 3.96 5.38 2.25
C LEU A 298 2.97 5.92 3.29
N ALA A 299 2.76 7.25 3.33
CA ALA A 299 1.78 7.87 4.22
C ALA A 299 0.35 7.37 3.95
N LYS A 300 -0.06 7.26 2.68
CA LYS A 300 -1.40 6.77 2.31
C LYS A 300 -1.62 5.31 2.73
N GLN A 301 -0.69 4.40 2.43
CA GLN A 301 -0.82 2.98 2.75
C GLN A 301 -0.79 2.74 4.26
N THR A 302 0.05 3.46 5.03
CA THR A 302 0.03 3.39 6.50
C THR A 302 -1.33 3.81 7.07
N LYS A 303 -1.87 4.97 6.65
CA LYS A 303 -3.19 5.41 7.12
C LYS A 303 -4.30 4.44 6.69
N ALA A 304 -4.28 4.00 5.44
CA ALA A 304 -5.28 3.08 4.89
C ALA A 304 -5.24 1.72 5.60
N PHE A 305 -4.08 1.19 5.95
CA PHE A 305 -3.98 -0.08 6.68
C PHE A 305 -4.44 0.04 8.12
N ILE A 306 -3.99 1.07 8.85
CA ILE A 306 -4.33 1.28 10.27
C ILE A 306 -5.85 1.37 10.46
N ASN A 307 -6.56 2.11 9.59
CA ASN A 307 -8.01 2.28 9.69
C ASN A 307 -8.84 1.18 9.00
N ASN A 308 -8.22 0.11 8.48
CA ASN A 308 -8.94 -0.96 7.82
C ASN A 308 -9.43 -2.04 8.81
N ALA A 309 -10.75 -2.06 9.02
CA ALA A 309 -11.45 -2.98 9.93
C ALA A 309 -11.12 -4.47 9.75
N LYS A 310 -10.79 -4.92 8.52
CA LYS A 310 -10.34 -6.31 8.26
C LYS A 310 -9.11 -6.64 9.12
N TYR A 311 -8.16 -5.73 9.21
CA TYR A 311 -6.87 -5.93 9.87
C TYR A 311 -6.82 -5.40 11.30
N ASN A 312 -7.57 -4.33 11.60
CA ASN A 312 -7.47 -3.57 12.84
C ASN A 312 -8.86 -3.14 13.34
N SER A 313 -9.25 -3.59 14.53
CA SER A 313 -10.43 -3.10 15.26
C SER A 313 -9.97 -2.02 16.25
N ILE A 314 -10.42 -0.77 16.07
CA ILE A 314 -9.95 0.39 16.84
C ILE A 314 -11.09 0.96 17.70
N SER A 315 -10.78 1.36 18.93
CA SER A 315 -11.66 2.10 19.83
C SER A 315 -10.83 2.94 20.81
N ALA A 316 -11.44 3.94 21.45
CA ALA A 316 -10.76 4.81 22.40
C ALA A 316 -10.07 4.06 23.57
N LYS A 317 -10.60 2.90 23.97
CA LYS A 317 -10.11 2.13 25.15
C LYS A 317 -9.37 0.83 24.81
N SER A 318 -9.40 0.39 23.55
CA SER A 318 -8.82 -0.89 23.14
C SER A 318 -8.52 -0.97 21.65
N LEU A 319 -7.43 -1.67 21.32
CA LEU A 319 -6.98 -1.98 19.96
C LEU A 319 -6.91 -3.50 19.81
N GLU A 320 -7.50 -4.04 18.74
CA GLU A 320 -7.32 -5.44 18.33
C GLU A 320 -6.77 -5.45 16.91
N ILE A 321 -5.46 -5.62 16.78
CA ILE A 321 -4.69 -5.16 15.61
C ILE A 321 -3.85 -6.26 14.97
N SER A 322 -3.38 -6.06 13.74
CA SER A 322 -2.62 -7.10 13.02
C SER A 322 -1.34 -7.53 13.75
N GLN A 323 -1.05 -8.84 13.72
CA GLN A 323 0.13 -9.47 14.35
C GLN A 323 1.48 -8.85 13.92
N ILE A 324 1.53 -8.09 12.81
CA ILE A 324 2.74 -7.35 12.42
C ILE A 324 3.19 -6.34 13.51
N PHE A 325 2.25 -5.75 14.25
CA PHE A 325 2.56 -4.82 15.34
C PHE A 325 3.11 -5.51 16.60
N ASN A 326 2.97 -6.84 16.69
CA ASN A 326 3.63 -7.68 17.68
C ASN A 326 5.03 -8.08 17.19
N TRP A 327 5.11 -8.73 16.02
CA TRP A 327 6.35 -9.27 15.47
C TRP A 327 7.42 -8.20 15.17
N TYR A 328 7.01 -7.01 14.72
CA TYR A 328 7.87 -5.90 14.32
C TYR A 328 7.76 -4.70 15.28
N ALA A 329 7.36 -4.93 16.54
CA ALA A 329 7.17 -3.88 17.55
C ALA A 329 8.37 -2.92 17.69
N GLY A 330 9.59 -3.41 17.49
CA GLY A 330 10.82 -2.59 17.51
C GLY A 330 10.85 -1.50 16.43
N ASP A 331 10.41 -1.79 15.20
CA ASP A 331 10.35 -0.80 14.11
C ASP A 331 9.33 0.31 14.40
N PHE A 332 8.25 -0.04 15.12
CA PHE A 332 7.23 0.91 15.57
C PHE A 332 7.65 1.71 16.83
N GLY A 333 8.86 1.47 17.34
CA GLY A 333 9.49 2.22 18.45
C GLY A 333 9.47 1.50 19.81
N GLY A 334 8.99 0.25 19.86
CA GLY A 334 8.79 -0.53 21.09
C GLY A 334 7.35 -1.02 21.23
N SER A 335 7.15 -2.12 21.96
CA SER A 335 5.81 -2.67 22.24
C SER A 335 4.93 -1.70 23.05
N ASP A 336 5.54 -0.87 23.89
CA ASP A 336 4.90 0.22 24.62
C ASP A 336 4.55 1.43 23.73
N LYS A 337 5.17 1.54 22.54
CA LYS A 337 4.91 2.64 21.58
C LYS A 337 3.87 2.31 20.52
N VAL A 338 3.36 1.08 20.46
CA VAL A 338 2.35 0.67 19.44
C VAL A 338 1.10 1.55 19.48
N VAL A 339 0.57 1.87 20.66
CA VAL A 339 -0.57 2.80 20.82
C VAL A 339 -0.22 4.20 20.28
N ALA A 340 0.97 4.71 20.60
CA ALA A 340 1.48 6.00 20.11
C ALA A 340 1.85 6.00 18.62
N TYR A 341 2.01 4.82 17.99
CA TYR A 341 2.10 4.70 16.54
C TYR A 341 0.72 4.82 15.89
N PHE A 342 -0.29 4.13 16.44
CA PHE A 342 -1.68 4.22 15.97
C PHE A 342 -2.26 5.64 16.08
N GLN A 343 -2.01 6.34 17.19
CA GLN A 343 -2.46 7.73 17.41
C GLN A 343 -2.02 8.72 16.31
N LYS A 344 -0.96 8.42 15.53
CA LYS A 344 -0.47 9.29 14.43
C LYS A 344 -1.26 9.16 13.13
N TYR A 345 -2.08 8.11 12.98
CA TYR A 345 -2.73 7.75 11.72
C TYR A 345 -4.20 7.33 11.87
N SER A 346 -4.64 7.00 13.09
CA SER A 346 -6.02 6.62 13.40
C SER A 346 -7.00 7.76 13.13
N GLU A 347 -8.18 7.43 12.60
CA GLU A 347 -9.32 8.34 12.44
C GLU A 347 -10.22 8.36 13.69
N ILE A 348 -9.99 7.42 14.62
CA ILE A 348 -10.59 7.37 15.95
C ILE A 348 -9.56 7.86 16.97
N GLU A 349 -9.95 8.72 17.92
CA GLU A 349 -9.10 9.10 19.03
C GLU A 349 -8.87 7.91 19.98
N ILE A 350 -7.61 7.64 20.34
CA ILE A 350 -7.20 6.48 21.14
C ILE A 350 -6.54 6.97 22.42
N ASN A 351 -7.00 6.50 23.58
CA ASN A 351 -6.37 6.81 24.87
C ASN A 351 -4.95 6.21 24.93
N GLY A 352 -4.00 6.94 25.51
CA GLY A 352 -2.61 6.44 25.66
C GLY A 352 -2.45 5.15 26.49
N ASN A 353 -3.49 4.74 27.23
CA ASN A 353 -3.56 3.49 27.99
C ASN A 353 -4.51 2.44 27.38
N ALA A 354 -4.86 2.57 26.10
CA ALA A 354 -5.72 1.63 25.39
C ALA A 354 -5.15 0.20 25.40
N LYS A 355 -5.99 -0.79 25.74
CA LYS A 355 -5.57 -2.19 25.83
C LYS A 355 -5.31 -2.78 24.45
N VAL A 356 -4.10 -3.26 24.19
CA VAL A 356 -3.73 -3.90 22.93
C VAL A 356 -3.97 -5.41 22.99
N LYS A 357 -4.60 -5.95 21.95
CA LYS A 357 -4.64 -7.36 21.56
C LYS A 357 -4.20 -7.48 20.11
N PHE A 358 -3.78 -8.67 19.70
CA PHE A 358 -3.40 -8.95 18.32
C PHE A 358 -4.30 -10.00 17.67
N LYS A 359 -4.61 -9.83 16.38
CA LYS A 359 -5.41 -10.76 15.57
C LYS A 359 -4.55 -11.92 15.05
N THR A 360 -5.12 -13.12 15.02
CA THR A 360 -4.53 -14.29 14.35
C THR A 360 -4.18 -13.97 12.89
N TYR A 361 -3.02 -14.45 12.42
CA TYR A 361 -2.51 -14.15 11.09
C TYR A 361 -2.82 -15.28 10.10
N ASP A 362 -3.74 -15.05 9.16
CA ASP A 362 -4.03 -15.98 8.06
C ASP A 362 -2.92 -15.94 6.99
N TRP A 363 -2.19 -17.05 6.90
CA TRP A 363 -1.08 -17.28 5.96
C TRP A 363 -1.49 -17.75 4.57
N LYS A 364 -2.78 -18.03 4.29
CA LYS A 364 -3.25 -18.32 2.92
C LYS A 364 -2.86 -17.19 1.97
N LEU A 365 -2.68 -17.46 0.68
CA LEU A 365 -2.36 -16.41 -0.30
C LEU A 365 -3.43 -15.30 -0.32
N ASN A 366 -2.99 -14.04 -0.47
CA ASN A 366 -3.82 -12.87 -0.77
C ASN A 366 -4.32 -12.87 -2.23
N LYS A 367 -4.79 -14.02 -2.72
CA LYS A 367 -5.35 -14.15 -4.06
C LYS A 367 -6.67 -13.37 -4.22
N GLN A 368 -7.02 -13.11 -5.47
CA GLN A 368 -8.39 -12.73 -5.87
C GLN A 368 -9.32 -13.94 -5.83
#